data_AF-A0A955DS59-F1
#
_entry.id   AF-A0A955DS59-F1
#
_cell.length_a   1.000
_cell.length_b   1.000
_cell.length_c   1.000
_cell.angle_alpha   90.00
_cell.angle_beta   90.00
_cell.angle_gamma   90.00
#
_symmetry.space_group_name_H-M   'P 1'
#
loop_
_entity.id
_entity.type
_entity.pdbx_description
1 polymer ?
#
loop_
_entity_poly.entity_id
_entity_poly.type
_entity_poly.pdbx_seq_one_letter_code
_entity_poly.pdbx_strand_id
1 'polypeptide(L)'
;MAVRFSRLHIVDTGNHRVQVFNLNGNFLFAFGSIGTEPGEFQFPTSIAVDSIGRIFVTDTGNNRVQVFTEDGTFIENFVLPELIAGPATFGPRGIAIDRTDRVIVADTTNHRVVLFDADGTVLDVFGQFGTSTGRFRFPAAVSVDHARRIYVTDSGNERVQIFTPEGIFLAIVDDTVDIAQPEGTAVGSDGQLYITDELTRRVHVLTQPDFFICSADCAPDNGDGSFGNGIVNMDDLVAVIMAVGETVSPCDVTPIHPDGTWGNESVNIDDVIAVVNAFGICPLACGDR
;
A
#
# COMPACT_ATOMS: atom_id res chain seq x y z
N MET A 1 -2.27 -4.78 6.91
CA MET A 1 -2.78 -4.05 8.10
C MET A 1 -3.49 -2.80 7.62
N ALA A 2 -4.48 -2.28 8.35
CA ALA A 2 -5.16 -1.01 8.03
C ALA A 2 -5.49 -0.23 9.31
N VAL A 3 -5.46 1.11 9.26
CA VAL A 3 -5.77 1.99 10.39
C VAL A 3 -6.96 2.87 10.04
N ARG A 4 -7.96 2.92 10.93
CA ARG A 4 -9.09 3.87 10.83
C ARG A 4 -9.65 4.19 12.21
N PHE A 5 -9.97 5.45 12.49
CA PHE A 5 -10.58 5.93 13.74
C PHE A 5 -10.00 5.30 15.02
N SER A 6 -8.69 5.39 15.19
CA SER A 6 -7.97 4.82 16.34
C SER A 6 -8.06 3.29 16.49
N ARG A 7 -8.50 2.58 15.45
CA ARG A 7 -8.49 1.12 15.36
C ARG A 7 -7.44 0.65 14.37
N LEU A 8 -6.74 -0.40 14.77
CA LEU A 8 -5.72 -1.11 14.02
C LEU A 8 -6.31 -2.47 13.61
N HIS A 9 -6.45 -2.70 12.31
CA HIS A 9 -6.98 -3.94 11.75
C HIS A 9 -5.84 -4.77 11.17
N ILE A 10 -5.65 -5.97 11.69
CA ILE A 10 -4.54 -6.86 11.34
C ILE A 10 -5.13 -8.14 10.77
N VAL A 11 -4.70 -8.48 9.56
CA VAL A 11 -4.99 -9.78 8.96
C VAL A 11 -4.03 -10.79 9.57
N ASP A 12 -4.58 -11.80 10.22
CA ASP A 12 -3.84 -12.89 10.85
C ASP A 12 -3.95 -14.11 9.93
N THR A 13 -3.14 -14.11 8.87
CA THR A 13 -3.23 -15.04 7.73
C THR A 13 -3.25 -16.50 8.17
N GLY A 14 -2.35 -16.88 9.08
CA GLY A 14 -2.22 -18.27 9.56
C GLY A 14 -3.38 -18.73 10.43
N ASN A 15 -4.13 -17.81 11.03
CA ASN A 15 -5.31 -18.11 11.83
C ASN A 15 -6.63 -17.78 11.13
N HIS A 16 -6.61 -17.43 9.84
CA HIS A 16 -7.80 -17.23 9.00
C HIS A 16 -8.79 -16.20 9.56
N ARG A 17 -8.27 -15.11 10.11
CA ARG A 17 -9.09 -14.08 10.78
C ARG A 17 -8.51 -12.69 10.66
N VAL A 18 -9.33 -11.70 11.00
CA VAL A 18 -8.90 -10.32 11.25
C VAL A 18 -8.99 -10.05 12.75
N GLN A 19 -7.94 -9.46 13.30
CA GLN A 19 -7.90 -8.97 14.68
C GLN A 19 -7.91 -7.44 14.68
N VAL A 20 -8.68 -6.86 15.59
CA VAL A 20 -8.84 -5.41 15.71
C VAL A 20 -8.34 -4.98 17.08
N PHE A 21 -7.45 -3.99 17.10
CA PHE A 21 -6.85 -3.40 18.29
C PHE A 21 -7.11 -1.91 18.33
N ASN A 22 -6.95 -1.27 19.49
CA ASN A 22 -6.77 0.18 19.55
C ASN A 22 -5.30 0.56 19.29
N LEU A 23 -5.02 1.86 19.09
CA LEU A 23 -3.65 2.34 18.83
C LEU A 23 -2.68 2.13 20.00
N ASN A 24 -3.18 1.84 21.20
CA ASN A 24 -2.36 1.46 22.36
C ASN A 24 -2.04 -0.04 22.37
N GLY A 25 -2.40 -0.80 21.33
CA GLY A 25 -2.15 -2.24 21.21
C GLY A 25 -3.11 -3.13 22.01
N ASN A 26 -4.20 -2.59 22.58
CA ASN A 26 -5.17 -3.42 23.30
C ASN A 26 -6.13 -4.08 22.30
N PHE A 27 -6.31 -5.38 22.47
CA PHE A 27 -7.27 -6.16 21.68
C PHE A 27 -8.70 -5.68 21.93
N LEU A 28 -9.45 -5.49 20.84
CA LEU A 28 -10.86 -5.11 20.88
C LEU A 28 -11.75 -6.31 20.54
N PHE A 29 -11.60 -6.86 19.33
CA PHE A 29 -12.35 -8.03 18.85
C PHE A 29 -11.63 -8.67 17.66
N ALA A 30 -12.13 -9.84 17.24
CA ALA A 30 -11.69 -10.51 16.02
C ALA A 30 -12.90 -11.11 15.30
N PHE A 31 -12.77 -11.26 13.98
CA PHE A 31 -13.80 -11.89 13.14
C PHE A 31 -13.17 -12.74 12.04
N GLY A 32 -13.94 -13.69 11.53
CA GLY A 32 -13.48 -14.70 10.59
C GLY A 32 -13.01 -16.00 11.25
N SER A 33 -13.12 -17.08 10.47
CA SER A 33 -12.64 -18.42 10.78
C SER A 33 -12.23 -19.13 9.50
N ILE A 34 -11.52 -20.24 9.61
CA ILE A 34 -11.16 -21.04 8.43
C ILE A 34 -12.41 -21.58 7.71
N GLY A 35 -12.47 -21.41 6.39
CA GLY A 35 -13.52 -22.00 5.56
C GLY A 35 -13.80 -21.23 4.27
N THR A 36 -14.95 -21.53 3.66
CA THR A 36 -15.36 -21.03 2.34
C THR A 36 -16.70 -20.29 2.37
N GLU A 37 -17.43 -20.37 3.47
CA GLU A 37 -18.72 -19.71 3.62
C GLU A 37 -18.58 -18.18 3.79
N PRO A 38 -19.68 -17.42 3.65
CA PRO A 38 -19.67 -15.98 3.93
C PRO A 38 -19.11 -15.65 5.32
N GLY A 39 -18.10 -14.79 5.38
CA GLY A 39 -17.42 -14.43 6.61
C GLY A 39 -16.32 -15.38 7.07
N GLU A 40 -16.14 -16.54 6.40
CA GLU A 40 -15.00 -17.43 6.61
C GLU A 40 -13.87 -17.12 5.61
N PHE A 41 -12.62 -17.32 6.00
CA PHE A 41 -11.44 -17.04 5.18
C PHE A 41 -10.58 -18.28 4.94
N GLN A 42 -9.89 -18.28 3.80
CA GLN A 42 -8.79 -19.19 3.51
C GLN A 42 -7.54 -18.36 3.20
N PHE A 43 -6.59 -18.29 4.14
CA PHE A 43 -5.35 -17.51 4.02
C PHE A 43 -5.59 -16.05 3.59
N PRO A 44 -6.36 -15.25 4.36
CA PRO A 44 -6.53 -13.84 4.04
C PRO A 44 -5.17 -13.14 4.13
N THR A 45 -4.87 -12.18 3.25
CA THR A 45 -3.51 -11.57 3.19
C THR A 45 -3.48 -10.07 3.42
N SER A 46 -4.45 -9.33 2.87
CA SER A 46 -4.46 -7.87 2.97
C SER A 46 -5.85 -7.33 3.32
N ILE A 47 -5.85 -6.10 3.83
CA ILE A 47 -7.02 -5.41 4.34
C ILE A 47 -6.94 -3.93 3.94
N ALA A 48 -8.07 -3.37 3.54
CA ALA A 48 -8.26 -1.95 3.32
C ALA A 48 -9.61 -1.51 3.90
N VAL A 49 -9.78 -0.22 4.16
CA VAL A 49 -11.02 0.32 4.73
C VAL A 49 -11.43 1.53 3.90
N ASP A 50 -12.70 1.58 3.52
CA ASP A 50 -13.24 2.68 2.73
C ASP A 50 -13.62 3.91 3.58
N SER A 51 -14.08 4.98 2.93
CA SER A 51 -14.42 6.24 3.59
C SER A 51 -15.55 6.08 4.63
N ILE A 52 -16.50 5.19 4.36
CA ILE A 52 -17.66 4.94 5.24
C ILE A 52 -17.39 3.88 6.32
N GLY A 53 -16.24 3.19 6.26
CA GLY A 53 -15.79 2.25 7.29
C GLY A 53 -16.08 0.78 6.99
N ARG A 54 -16.46 0.44 5.75
CA ARG A 54 -16.50 -0.95 5.32
C ARG A 54 -15.07 -1.47 5.19
N ILE A 55 -14.88 -2.69 5.70
CA ILE A 55 -13.59 -3.38 5.71
C ILE A 55 -13.54 -4.35 4.54
N PHE A 56 -12.55 -4.21 3.67
CA PHE A 56 -12.32 -5.07 2.52
C PHE A 56 -11.12 -5.95 2.80
N VAL A 57 -11.27 -7.27 2.66
CA VAL A 57 -10.24 -8.26 2.94
C VAL A 57 -10.03 -9.15 1.72
N THR A 58 -8.79 -9.28 1.27
CA THR A 58 -8.43 -10.25 0.23
C THR A 58 -8.36 -11.64 0.83
N ASP A 59 -9.30 -12.49 0.42
CA ASP A 59 -9.44 -13.88 0.84
C ASP A 59 -8.73 -14.78 -0.18
N THR A 60 -7.39 -14.77 -0.11
CA THR A 60 -6.49 -15.26 -1.16
C THR A 60 -6.73 -16.70 -1.55
N GLY A 61 -6.96 -17.58 -0.58
CA GLY A 61 -7.21 -19.00 -0.82
C GLY A 61 -8.59 -19.29 -1.42
N ASN A 62 -9.53 -18.36 -1.29
CA ASN A 62 -10.87 -18.45 -1.89
C ASN A 62 -11.03 -17.60 -3.16
N ASN A 63 -9.97 -16.93 -3.63
CA ASN A 63 -9.95 -16.10 -4.83
C ASN A 63 -11.03 -15.00 -4.88
N ARG A 64 -11.31 -14.38 -3.73
CA ARG A 64 -12.34 -13.35 -3.58
C ARG A 64 -11.88 -12.19 -2.71
N VAL A 65 -12.61 -11.08 -2.77
CA VAL A 65 -12.56 -10.02 -1.77
C VAL A 65 -13.85 -10.07 -0.98
N GLN A 66 -13.75 -10.04 0.34
CA GLN A 66 -14.91 -9.99 1.24
C GLN A 66 -15.02 -8.62 1.88
N VAL A 67 -16.25 -8.15 2.06
CA VAL A 67 -16.59 -6.83 2.61
C VAL A 67 -17.34 -7.02 3.93
N PHE A 68 -16.94 -6.27 4.94
CA PHE A 68 -17.49 -6.33 6.30
C PHE A 68 -17.85 -4.94 6.81
N THR A 69 -18.75 -4.88 7.78
CA THR A 69 -18.97 -3.66 8.58
C THR A 69 -17.75 -3.37 9.45
N GLU A 70 -17.68 -2.16 10.01
CA GLU A 70 -16.63 -1.76 10.96
C GLU A 70 -16.56 -2.67 12.20
N ASP A 71 -17.65 -3.38 12.51
CA ASP A 71 -17.78 -4.29 13.65
C ASP A 71 -17.44 -5.76 13.28
N GLY A 72 -17.04 -6.01 12.03
CA GLY A 72 -16.70 -7.35 11.54
C GLY A 72 -17.89 -8.20 11.08
N THR A 73 -19.06 -7.61 10.85
CA THR A 73 -20.21 -8.34 10.28
C THR A 73 -20.06 -8.45 8.77
N PHE A 74 -20.19 -9.66 8.22
CA PHE A 74 -20.14 -9.88 6.77
C PHE A 74 -21.25 -9.11 6.04
N ILE A 75 -20.89 -8.42 4.95
CA ILE A 75 -21.83 -7.71 4.06
C ILE A 75 -21.99 -8.51 2.77
N GLU A 76 -20.89 -8.65 2.02
CA GLU A 76 -20.88 -9.27 0.70
C GLU A 76 -19.47 -9.73 0.31
N ASN A 77 -19.36 -10.39 -0.84
CA ASN A 77 -18.08 -10.67 -1.46
C ASN A 77 -18.18 -10.53 -2.97
N PHE A 78 -17.08 -10.20 -3.61
CA PHE A 78 -16.95 -10.20 -5.06
C PHE A 78 -15.75 -11.04 -5.48
N VAL A 79 -15.90 -11.69 -6.63
CA VAL A 79 -14.92 -12.60 -7.21
C VAL A 79 -14.13 -11.84 -8.26
N LEU A 80 -12.83 -12.10 -8.34
CA LEU A 80 -12.01 -11.51 -9.38
C LEU A 80 -12.37 -12.10 -10.76
N PRO A 81 -12.22 -11.34 -11.86
CA PRO A 81 -12.43 -11.85 -13.21
C PRO A 81 -11.58 -13.10 -13.46
N GLU A 82 -12.06 -14.04 -14.28
CA GLU A 82 -11.34 -15.22 -14.82
C GLU A 82 -10.05 -15.68 -14.10
N LEU A 83 -10.09 -16.86 -13.48
CA LEU A 83 -8.87 -17.55 -13.04
C LEU A 83 -8.08 -18.00 -14.29
N ILE A 84 -6.95 -17.35 -14.58
CA ILE A 84 -6.05 -17.83 -15.62
C ILE A 84 -5.35 -19.06 -15.04
N ALA A 85 -5.54 -20.21 -15.70
CA ALA A 85 -5.19 -21.53 -15.16
C ALA A 85 -3.77 -21.60 -14.54
N GLY A 86 -3.72 -21.98 -13.27
CA GLY A 86 -2.54 -22.23 -12.44
C GLY A 86 -2.99 -22.88 -11.12
N PRO A 87 -2.09 -23.46 -10.30
CA PRO A 87 -2.48 -23.95 -8.99
C PRO A 87 -3.11 -22.79 -8.20
N ALA A 88 -4.34 -23.00 -7.72
CA ALA A 88 -5.21 -22.01 -7.07
C ALA A 88 -4.69 -21.53 -5.69
N THR A 89 -3.38 -21.54 -5.47
CA THR A 89 -2.75 -21.40 -4.15
C THR A 89 -2.39 -19.97 -3.81
N PHE A 90 -2.50 -19.00 -4.73
CA PHE A 90 -2.03 -17.62 -4.52
C PHE A 90 -2.93 -16.56 -5.18
N GLY A 91 -4.23 -16.54 -4.87
CA GLY A 91 -5.21 -15.58 -5.41
C GLY A 91 -4.88 -14.09 -5.17
N PRO A 92 -5.87 -13.18 -5.04
CA PRO A 92 -5.57 -11.78 -4.78
C PRO A 92 -4.76 -11.62 -3.49
N ARG A 93 -3.70 -10.81 -3.50
CA ARG A 93 -2.91 -10.51 -2.29
C ARG A 93 -3.15 -9.08 -1.83
N GLY A 94 -2.53 -8.11 -2.48
CA GLY A 94 -2.64 -6.70 -2.14
C GLY A 94 -4.02 -6.12 -2.40
N ILE A 95 -4.47 -5.24 -1.51
CA ILE A 95 -5.66 -4.42 -1.71
C ILE A 95 -5.41 -3.01 -1.17
N ALA A 96 -5.87 -2.01 -1.92
CA ALA A 96 -5.89 -0.61 -1.54
C ALA A 96 -7.23 0.01 -1.94
N ILE A 97 -7.62 1.06 -1.23
CA ILE A 97 -8.81 1.85 -1.56
C ILE A 97 -8.37 3.30 -1.71
N ASP A 98 -8.74 3.94 -2.81
CA ASP A 98 -8.44 5.35 -3.03
C ASP A 98 -9.49 6.27 -2.38
N ARG A 99 -9.22 7.57 -2.35
CA ARG A 99 -10.13 8.58 -1.76
C ARG A 99 -11.51 8.70 -2.42
N THR A 100 -11.75 7.98 -3.51
CA THR A 100 -13.05 7.91 -4.21
C THR A 100 -13.77 6.58 -3.96
N ASP A 101 -13.30 5.81 -2.97
CA ASP A 101 -13.77 4.46 -2.63
C ASP A 101 -13.63 3.44 -3.76
N ARG A 102 -12.73 3.72 -4.72
CA ARG A 102 -12.34 2.75 -5.73
C ARG A 102 -11.42 1.72 -5.09
N VAL A 103 -11.69 0.44 -5.34
CA VAL A 103 -10.91 -0.68 -4.81
C VAL A 103 -9.90 -1.14 -5.85
N ILE A 104 -8.63 -1.26 -5.46
CA ILE A 104 -7.51 -1.67 -6.30
C ILE A 104 -6.97 -2.97 -5.72
N VAL A 105 -6.93 -4.03 -6.53
CA VAL A 105 -6.52 -5.36 -6.07
C VAL A 105 -5.36 -5.87 -6.93
N ALA A 106 -4.27 -6.28 -6.28
CA ALA A 106 -3.22 -7.08 -6.92
C ALA A 106 -3.71 -8.52 -7.08
N ASP A 107 -4.00 -8.90 -8.31
CA ASP A 107 -4.37 -10.26 -8.70
C ASP A 107 -3.10 -11.05 -9.01
N THR A 108 -2.42 -11.48 -7.94
CA THR A 108 -1.04 -11.94 -7.95
C THR A 108 -0.81 -13.11 -8.89
N THR A 109 -1.67 -14.14 -8.83
CA THR A 109 -1.56 -15.32 -9.73
C THR A 109 -1.76 -14.95 -11.19
N ASN A 110 -2.64 -13.99 -11.47
CA ASN A 110 -2.91 -13.58 -12.85
C ASN A 110 -1.99 -12.45 -13.34
N HIS A 111 -1.01 -12.04 -12.53
CA HIS A 111 0.02 -11.07 -12.90
C HIS A 111 -0.54 -9.73 -13.39
N ARG A 112 -1.58 -9.24 -12.72
CA ARG A 112 -2.32 -8.04 -13.11
C ARG A 112 -2.86 -7.31 -11.90
N VAL A 113 -3.40 -6.13 -12.13
CA VAL A 113 -4.14 -5.32 -11.17
C VAL A 113 -5.56 -5.16 -11.68
N VAL A 114 -6.53 -5.33 -10.79
CA VAL A 114 -7.96 -5.18 -11.08
C VAL A 114 -8.50 -3.98 -10.31
N LEU A 115 -9.20 -3.10 -11.02
CA LEU A 115 -9.87 -1.94 -10.45
C LEU A 115 -11.35 -2.24 -10.32
N PHE A 116 -11.92 -2.00 -9.14
CA PHE A 116 -13.34 -2.13 -8.86
C PHE A 116 -13.92 -0.82 -8.35
N ASP A 117 -15.20 -0.59 -8.57
CA ASP A 117 -15.94 0.41 -7.81
C ASP A 117 -16.19 -0.06 -6.36
N ALA A 118 -16.84 0.79 -5.57
CA ALA A 118 -17.14 0.55 -4.18
C ALA A 118 -18.11 -0.61 -3.94
N ASP A 119 -18.82 -1.07 -4.98
CA ASP A 119 -19.82 -2.14 -4.95
C ASP A 119 -19.26 -3.46 -5.54
N GLY A 120 -17.98 -3.49 -5.91
CA GLY A 120 -17.32 -4.68 -6.45
C GLY A 120 -17.53 -4.91 -7.94
N THR A 121 -18.03 -3.91 -8.69
CA THR A 121 -18.08 -3.96 -10.16
C THR A 121 -16.70 -3.66 -10.72
N VAL A 122 -16.24 -4.49 -11.66
CA VAL A 122 -14.96 -4.29 -12.35
C VAL A 122 -15.03 -3.04 -13.23
N LEU A 123 -14.14 -2.09 -12.97
CA LEU A 123 -13.96 -0.87 -13.75
C LEU A 123 -12.94 -1.06 -14.87
N ASP A 124 -11.79 -1.66 -14.54
CA ASP A 124 -10.70 -1.88 -15.49
C ASP A 124 -9.74 -2.96 -14.98
N VAL A 125 -8.90 -3.46 -15.88
CA VAL A 125 -7.84 -4.44 -15.61
C VAL A 125 -6.61 -4.06 -16.41
N PHE A 126 -5.46 -3.96 -15.73
CA PHE A 126 -4.18 -3.72 -16.41
C PHE A 126 -3.08 -4.64 -15.91
N GLY A 127 -2.09 -4.87 -16.77
CA GLY A 127 -1.00 -5.79 -16.51
C GLY A 127 -1.25 -7.20 -17.05
N GLN A 128 -0.13 -7.90 -17.25
CA GLN A 128 -0.06 -9.30 -17.67
C GLN A 128 1.32 -9.84 -17.28
N PHE A 129 1.49 -11.16 -17.37
CA PHE A 129 2.81 -11.77 -17.15
C PHE A 129 3.89 -11.15 -18.05
N GLY A 130 5.00 -10.75 -17.45
CA GLY A 130 6.21 -10.33 -18.15
C GLY A 130 7.11 -9.42 -17.31
N THR A 131 8.22 -9.01 -17.93
CA THR A 131 9.27 -8.20 -17.30
C THR A 131 9.32 -6.76 -17.82
N SER A 132 8.62 -6.46 -18.92
CA SER A 132 8.57 -5.11 -19.48
C SER A 132 7.76 -4.16 -18.58
N THR A 133 7.92 -2.86 -18.82
CA THR A 133 7.05 -1.82 -18.26
C THR A 133 5.56 -2.15 -18.47
N GLY A 134 4.75 -1.94 -17.44
CA GLY A 134 3.32 -2.25 -17.43
C GLY A 134 2.98 -3.74 -17.40
N ARG A 135 3.97 -4.63 -17.27
CA ARG A 135 3.79 -6.06 -17.03
C ARG A 135 4.29 -6.44 -15.65
N PHE A 136 3.78 -7.54 -15.11
CA PHE A 136 4.08 -7.98 -13.76
C PHE A 136 4.51 -9.44 -13.71
N ARG A 137 5.22 -9.80 -12.66
CA ARG A 137 5.50 -11.15 -12.22
C ARG A 137 5.24 -11.22 -10.72
N PHE A 138 4.09 -11.79 -10.38
CA PHE A 138 3.58 -11.91 -9.01
C PHE A 138 3.51 -10.56 -8.28
N PRO A 139 2.65 -9.61 -8.72
CA PRO A 139 2.47 -8.37 -7.99
C PRO A 139 1.91 -8.66 -6.60
N ALA A 140 2.59 -8.24 -5.53
CA ALA A 140 2.27 -8.66 -4.15
C ALA A 140 1.36 -7.67 -3.43
N ALA A 141 1.67 -6.37 -3.49
CA ALA A 141 0.96 -5.32 -2.80
C ALA A 141 0.64 -4.16 -3.75
N VAL A 142 -0.40 -3.42 -3.35
CA VAL A 142 -0.78 -2.15 -3.98
C VAL A 142 -0.97 -1.10 -2.90
N SER A 143 -0.55 0.13 -3.18
CA SER A 143 -0.85 1.31 -2.39
C SER A 143 -1.25 2.46 -3.31
N VAL A 144 -1.93 3.46 -2.74
CA VAL A 144 -2.38 4.63 -3.49
C VAL A 144 -2.12 5.89 -2.70
N ASP A 145 -1.71 6.95 -3.39
CA ASP A 145 -1.44 8.25 -2.78
C ASP A 145 -2.64 9.21 -2.89
N HIS A 146 -2.49 10.43 -2.37
CA HIS A 146 -3.51 11.47 -2.43
C HIS A 146 -3.84 11.94 -3.86
N ALA A 147 -2.90 11.78 -4.80
CA ALA A 147 -3.10 12.05 -6.22
C ALA A 147 -3.76 10.86 -6.97
N ARG A 148 -4.07 9.77 -6.26
CA ARG A 148 -4.62 8.51 -6.77
C ARG A 148 -3.67 7.74 -7.70
N ARG A 149 -2.37 8.03 -7.66
CA ARG A 149 -1.37 7.18 -8.31
C ARG A 149 -1.34 5.82 -7.62
N ILE A 150 -1.15 4.77 -8.41
CA ILE A 150 -1.15 3.39 -7.95
C ILE A 150 0.28 2.89 -7.95
N TYR A 151 0.74 2.43 -6.79
CA TYR A 151 2.06 1.84 -6.60
C TYR A 151 1.88 0.34 -6.45
N VAL A 152 2.58 -0.44 -7.27
CA VAL A 152 2.45 -1.89 -7.32
C VAL A 152 3.81 -2.51 -7.06
N THR A 153 3.94 -3.28 -5.98
CA THR A 153 5.15 -4.09 -5.77
C THR A 153 5.10 -5.28 -6.73
N ASP A 154 6.06 -5.34 -7.65
CA ASP A 154 6.19 -6.35 -8.69
C ASP A 154 7.27 -7.34 -8.28
N SER A 155 6.97 -8.14 -7.24
CA SER A 155 7.96 -8.87 -6.45
C SER A 155 8.84 -9.82 -7.26
N GLY A 156 8.28 -10.50 -8.25
CA GLY A 156 9.03 -11.43 -9.09
C GLY A 156 9.90 -10.75 -10.16
N ASN A 157 9.78 -9.43 -10.30
CA ASN A 157 10.68 -8.57 -11.10
C ASN A 157 11.47 -7.59 -10.21
N GLU A 158 11.44 -7.77 -8.87
CA GLU A 158 12.30 -7.06 -7.91
C GLU A 158 12.17 -5.52 -7.99
N ARG A 159 10.95 -5.02 -8.23
CA ARG A 159 10.71 -3.59 -8.49
C ARG A 159 9.37 -3.12 -7.98
N VAL A 160 9.16 -1.80 -7.94
CA VAL A 160 7.86 -1.15 -7.76
C VAL A 160 7.53 -0.35 -9.01
N GLN A 161 6.34 -0.53 -9.55
CA GLN A 161 5.84 0.25 -10.68
C GLN A 161 4.75 1.22 -10.23
N ILE A 162 4.79 2.44 -10.76
CA ILE A 162 3.88 3.53 -10.44
C ILE A 162 3.01 3.81 -11.66
N PHE A 163 1.70 3.95 -11.46
CA PHE A 163 0.70 4.15 -12.50
C PHE A 163 -0.21 5.33 -12.21
N THR A 164 -0.84 5.89 -13.24
CA THR A 164 -1.96 6.83 -13.11
C THR A 164 -3.17 6.13 -12.49
N PRO A 165 -4.20 6.89 -12.09
CA PRO A 165 -5.44 6.30 -11.63
C PRO A 165 -6.08 5.38 -12.67
N GLU A 166 -5.86 5.62 -13.96
CA GLU A 166 -6.39 4.83 -15.10
C GLU A 166 -5.48 3.64 -15.47
N GLY A 167 -4.44 3.33 -14.68
CA GLY A 167 -3.56 2.19 -14.95
C GLY A 167 -2.50 2.45 -16.04
N ILE A 168 -2.23 3.70 -16.38
CA ILE A 168 -1.17 4.07 -17.34
C ILE A 168 0.16 4.14 -16.59
N PHE A 169 1.21 3.50 -17.11
CA PHE A 169 2.53 3.51 -16.48
C PHE A 169 3.11 4.94 -16.37
N LEU A 170 3.69 5.26 -15.22
CA LEU A 170 4.36 6.54 -14.94
C LEU A 170 5.86 6.35 -14.70
N ALA A 171 6.22 5.45 -13.78
CA ALA A 171 7.59 5.35 -13.30
C ALA A 171 7.89 3.99 -12.66
N ILE A 172 9.17 3.75 -12.42
CA ILE A 172 9.69 2.53 -11.81
C ILE A 172 10.65 2.90 -10.67
N VAL A 173 10.63 2.10 -9.62
CA VAL A 173 11.65 2.04 -8.57
C VAL A 173 12.22 0.63 -8.64
N ASP A 174 13.52 0.50 -8.80
CA ASP A 174 14.21 -0.77 -9.10
C ASP A 174 15.53 -0.89 -8.32
N ASP A 175 16.46 -1.70 -8.85
CA ASP A 175 17.82 -1.96 -8.35
C ASP A 175 18.61 -0.71 -7.95
N THR A 176 18.25 0.47 -8.47
CA THR A 176 18.81 1.75 -8.01
C THR A 176 18.64 1.98 -6.50
N VAL A 177 17.73 1.25 -5.86
CA VAL A 177 17.39 1.33 -4.43
C VAL A 177 17.79 0.05 -3.65
N ASP A 178 18.51 -0.90 -4.26
CA ASP A 178 18.88 -2.20 -3.64
C ASP A 178 17.64 -2.99 -3.16
N ILE A 179 16.58 -2.98 -3.98
CA ILE A 179 15.35 -3.73 -3.73
C ILE A 179 15.50 -5.12 -4.37
N ALA A 180 15.25 -6.18 -3.60
CA ALA A 180 15.43 -7.56 -4.06
C ALA A 180 14.16 -8.41 -3.93
N GLN A 181 13.34 -8.23 -2.88
CA GLN A 181 12.04 -8.91 -2.78
C GLN A 181 10.98 -8.00 -2.12
N PRO A 182 10.45 -7.01 -2.87
CA PRO A 182 9.48 -6.07 -2.32
C PRO A 182 8.12 -6.77 -2.16
N GLU A 183 7.60 -6.86 -0.95
CA GLU A 183 6.34 -7.56 -0.65
C GLU A 183 5.21 -6.61 -0.27
N GLY A 184 5.53 -5.51 0.40
CA GLY A 184 4.58 -4.52 0.91
C GLY A 184 4.91 -3.12 0.44
N THR A 185 3.88 -2.29 0.30
CA THR A 185 4.02 -0.87 0.02
C THR A 185 2.99 -0.05 0.78
N ALA A 186 3.38 1.15 1.23
CA ALA A 186 2.44 2.20 1.63
C ALA A 186 2.97 3.57 1.20
N VAL A 187 2.07 4.52 1.03
CA VAL A 187 2.39 5.93 0.82
C VAL A 187 1.89 6.72 2.03
N GLY A 188 2.80 7.47 2.66
CA GLY A 188 2.48 8.38 3.75
C GLY A 188 1.70 9.61 3.27
N SER A 189 1.06 10.30 4.20
CA SER A 189 0.39 11.58 3.96
C SER A 189 1.36 12.68 3.48
N ASP A 190 2.63 12.55 3.86
CA ASP A 190 3.78 13.33 3.42
C ASP A 190 4.23 13.01 1.98
N GLY A 191 3.62 12.02 1.33
CA GLY A 191 3.98 11.55 0.00
C GLY A 191 5.17 10.58 -0.02
N GLN A 192 5.77 10.24 1.13
CA GLN A 192 6.86 9.27 1.16
C GLN A 192 6.34 7.86 0.84
N LEU A 193 7.09 7.14 0.02
CA LEU A 193 6.83 5.75 -0.34
C LEU A 193 7.66 4.83 0.56
N TYR A 194 6.98 3.94 1.25
CA TYR A 194 7.56 2.90 2.09
C TYR A 194 7.45 1.56 1.36
N ILE A 195 8.56 0.83 1.26
CA ILE A 195 8.63 -0.47 0.60
C ILE A 195 9.25 -1.46 1.57
N THR A 196 8.55 -2.55 1.89
CA THR A 196 9.12 -3.63 2.70
C THR A 196 9.79 -4.65 1.77
N ASP A 197 11.08 -4.85 1.96
CA ASP A 197 11.89 -5.84 1.24
C ASP A 197 12.24 -7.00 2.20
N GLU A 198 11.66 -8.17 1.91
CA GLU A 198 11.83 -9.34 2.76
C GLU A 198 13.20 -10.01 2.62
N LEU A 199 13.82 -9.92 1.43
CA LEU A 199 15.10 -10.58 1.18
C LEU A 199 16.26 -9.78 1.78
N THR A 200 16.25 -8.46 1.62
CA THR A 200 17.26 -7.58 2.24
C THR A 200 16.95 -7.26 3.70
N ARG A 201 15.74 -7.60 4.17
CA ARG A 201 15.24 -7.34 5.53
C ARG A 201 15.22 -5.85 5.85
N ARG A 202 14.82 -5.04 4.89
CA ARG A 202 14.80 -3.57 5.01
C ARG A 202 13.42 -3.02 4.69
N VAL A 203 13.14 -1.86 5.27
CA VAL A 203 12.10 -0.95 4.81
C VAL A 203 12.80 0.22 4.14
N HIS A 204 12.58 0.38 2.84
CA HIS A 204 13.07 1.51 2.08
C HIS A 204 12.07 2.65 2.19
N VAL A 205 12.57 3.84 2.54
CA VAL A 205 11.78 5.07 2.59
C VAL A 205 12.27 5.98 1.47
N LEU A 206 11.38 6.25 0.53
CA LEU A 206 11.67 7.02 -0.66
C LEU A 206 10.81 8.27 -0.65
N THR A 207 11.46 9.42 -0.65
CA THR A 207 10.76 10.68 -0.93
C THR A 207 10.45 10.70 -2.43
N GLN A 208 9.21 11.04 -2.79
CA GLN A 208 8.89 11.28 -4.19
C GLN A 208 9.77 12.43 -4.70
N PRO A 209 10.58 12.25 -5.75
CA PRO A 209 11.04 13.40 -6.49
C PRO A 209 9.78 14.04 -7.05
N ASP A 210 9.79 15.36 -7.14
CA ASP A 210 8.82 16.07 -7.94
C ASP A 210 8.82 15.43 -9.34
N PHE A 211 7.82 14.58 -9.62
CA PHE A 211 7.70 13.91 -10.91
C PHE A 211 7.31 14.99 -11.91
N PHE A 212 8.32 15.64 -12.51
CA PHE A 212 8.10 16.34 -13.75
C PHE A 212 7.66 15.31 -14.79
N ILE A 213 6.42 15.47 -15.25
CA ILE A 213 5.91 14.76 -16.40
C ILE A 213 6.82 15.13 -17.57
N CYS A 214 7.78 14.28 -17.91
CA CYS A 214 8.42 14.35 -19.21
C CYS A 214 7.39 13.90 -20.24
N SER A 215 6.49 14.80 -20.63
CA SER A 215 5.95 14.73 -21.98
C SER A 215 7.14 14.91 -22.91
N ALA A 216 7.34 13.97 -23.83
CA ALA A 216 8.32 14.10 -24.89
C ALA A 216 8.11 15.46 -25.58
N ASP A 217 8.96 16.45 -25.25
CA ASP A 217 9.26 17.70 -25.98
C ASP A 217 9.91 18.77 -25.07
N CYS A 218 10.93 18.45 -24.28
CA CYS A 218 11.72 19.49 -23.59
C CYS A 218 13.23 19.23 -23.74
N ALA A 219 13.83 19.95 -24.70
CA ALA A 219 15.27 20.18 -24.78
C ALA A 219 15.73 21.07 -23.60
N PRO A 220 17.03 21.06 -23.23
CA PRO A 220 17.49 21.77 -22.04
C PRO A 220 17.64 23.25 -22.37
N ASP A 221 16.88 24.11 -21.68
CA ASP A 221 17.23 25.51 -21.58
C ASP A 221 17.75 25.83 -20.17
N ASN A 222 18.92 26.42 -20.18
CA ASN A 222 19.77 26.82 -19.07
C ASN A 222 19.05 27.84 -18.16
N GLY A 223 19.22 27.72 -16.84
CA GLY A 223 18.89 28.82 -15.93
C GLY A 223 18.73 28.37 -14.48
N ASP A 224 19.53 28.98 -13.62
CA ASP A 224 19.50 28.97 -12.17
C ASP A 224 18.10 28.99 -11.52
N GLY A 225 17.86 28.09 -10.56
CA GLY A 225 16.58 28.01 -9.86
C GLY A 225 16.68 27.34 -8.49
N SER A 226 17.52 27.87 -7.60
CA SER A 226 17.61 27.44 -6.20
C SER A 226 16.41 27.94 -5.38
N PHE A 227 15.55 27.06 -4.87
CA PHE A 227 14.61 27.28 -3.73
C PHE A 227 14.16 25.90 -3.22
N GLY A 228 13.95 25.56 -1.94
CA GLY A 228 14.05 26.24 -0.64
C GLY A 228 13.59 25.24 0.45
N ASN A 229 14.25 25.25 1.62
CA ASN A 229 14.01 24.32 2.73
C ASN A 229 12.60 24.46 3.34
N GLY A 230 11.91 23.32 3.51
CA GLY A 230 10.67 23.20 4.28
C GLY A 230 10.89 22.32 5.52
N ILE A 231 10.63 22.87 6.71
CA ILE A 231 10.55 22.14 7.98
C ILE A 231 9.20 21.44 8.02
N VAL A 232 9.17 20.12 8.26
CA VAL A 232 7.95 19.34 8.39
C VAL A 232 7.57 19.17 9.86
N ASN A 233 6.30 19.41 10.17
CA ASN A 233 5.73 19.26 11.51
C ASN A 233 5.49 17.77 11.82
N MET A 234 5.81 17.34 13.04
CA MET A 234 5.86 15.93 13.45
C MET A 234 4.48 15.32 13.80
N ASP A 235 3.40 16.08 13.66
CA ASP A 235 2.05 15.70 14.14
C ASP A 235 1.21 14.87 13.15
N ASP A 236 1.69 14.64 11.92
CA ASP A 236 0.95 13.90 10.88
C ASP A 236 1.53 12.49 10.57
N LEU A 237 2.42 11.99 11.43
CA LEU A 237 3.05 10.68 11.27
C LEU A 237 2.13 9.55 11.76
N VAL A 238 1.47 8.85 10.85
CA VAL A 238 0.98 7.49 11.14
C VAL A 238 1.58 6.51 10.12
N ALA A 239 2.91 6.50 10.02
CA ALA A 239 3.63 5.25 9.89
C ALA A 239 3.70 4.65 11.29
N VAL A 240 2.99 3.55 11.56
CA VAL A 240 3.11 2.85 12.84
C VAL A 240 4.41 2.02 12.82
N ILE A 241 5.55 2.72 12.89
CA ILE A 241 6.81 2.11 13.33
C ILE A 241 6.71 2.03 14.86
N MET A 242 6.01 1.03 15.38
CA MET A 242 6.28 0.66 16.77
C MET A 242 7.62 -0.10 16.74
N ALA A 243 8.71 0.54 17.16
CA ALA A 243 9.94 -0.17 17.46
C ALA A 243 9.78 -0.80 18.85
N VAL A 244 10.10 -2.08 18.99
CA VAL A 244 10.07 -2.76 20.30
C VAL A 244 11.29 -2.30 21.11
N GLY A 245 11.08 -1.25 21.90
CA GLY A 245 11.97 -0.90 23.00
C GLY A 245 13.35 -0.39 22.60
N GLU A 246 13.43 0.88 22.19
CA GLU A 246 14.46 1.83 22.66
C GLU A 246 14.02 3.24 22.23
N THR A 247 14.10 4.20 23.15
CA THR A 247 13.78 5.61 22.87
C THR A 247 14.83 6.18 21.94
N VAL A 248 14.54 6.28 20.64
CA VAL A 248 15.39 7.05 19.73
C VAL A 248 15.11 8.54 19.98
N SER A 249 16.13 9.25 20.46
CA SER A 249 16.06 10.68 20.78
C SER A 249 15.91 11.50 19.49
N PRO A 250 15.04 12.54 19.41
CA PRO A 250 14.64 13.17 18.14
C PRO A 250 15.64 14.23 17.62
N CYS A 251 16.95 13.97 17.65
CA CYS A 251 17.95 14.98 17.27
C CYS A 251 19.12 14.55 16.39
N ASP A 252 19.23 13.29 15.95
CA ASP A 252 20.34 12.87 15.08
C ASP A 252 19.84 12.28 13.75
N VAL A 253 19.21 13.11 12.93
CA VAL A 253 19.02 12.81 11.50
C VAL A 253 19.37 14.05 10.69
N THR A 254 20.55 14.03 10.08
CA THR A 254 21.05 15.11 9.20
C THR A 254 20.59 14.87 7.77
N PRO A 255 20.09 15.89 7.02
CA PRO A 255 19.61 15.70 5.64
C PRO A 255 20.73 15.53 4.61
N ILE A 256 20.34 14.89 3.50
CA ILE A 256 21.09 14.40 2.33
C ILE A 256 21.85 15.49 1.53
N HIS A 257 22.83 15.01 0.75
CA HIS A 257 23.82 15.72 -0.08
C HIS A 257 23.26 16.64 -1.20
N PRO A 258 24.05 17.64 -1.68
CA PRO A 258 23.62 18.70 -2.60
C PRO A 258 23.51 18.35 -4.10
N ASP A 259 23.56 17.07 -4.48
CA ASP A 259 23.83 16.65 -5.87
C ASP A 259 22.61 16.13 -6.66
N GLY A 260 21.40 16.22 -6.10
CA GLY A 260 20.17 15.84 -6.81
C GLY A 260 19.99 14.33 -7.00
N THR A 261 20.66 13.51 -6.18
CA THR A 261 20.37 12.08 -6.05
C THR A 261 19.24 11.84 -5.04
N TRP A 262 18.48 10.76 -5.23
CA TRP A 262 17.42 10.36 -4.29
C TRP A 262 18.02 10.15 -2.90
N GLY A 263 17.50 10.85 -1.90
CA GLY A 263 17.75 10.48 -0.51
C GLY A 263 17.05 9.17 -0.22
N ASN A 264 17.81 8.08 -0.11
CA ASN A 264 17.30 6.79 0.31
C ASN A 264 17.69 6.55 1.77
N GLU A 265 16.69 6.44 2.63
CA GLU A 265 16.89 5.94 3.98
C GLU A 265 16.30 4.54 4.07
N SER A 266 16.99 3.64 4.77
CA SER A 266 16.50 2.29 5.01
C SER A 266 16.64 1.92 6.47
N VAL A 267 15.62 1.25 7.00
CA VAL A 267 15.56 0.77 8.37
C VAL A 267 15.41 -0.76 8.34
N ASN A 268 15.94 -1.46 9.34
CA ASN A 268 15.76 -2.92 9.44
C ASN A 268 14.27 -3.26 9.65
N ILE A 269 13.77 -4.26 8.91
CA ILE A 269 12.38 -4.69 8.99
C ILE A 269 12.00 -5.22 10.38
N ASP A 270 12.95 -5.78 11.15
CA ASP A 270 12.69 -6.26 12.51
C ASP A 270 12.36 -5.14 13.50
N ASP A 271 12.76 -3.92 13.18
CA ASP A 271 12.52 -2.72 13.99
C ASP A 271 11.21 -2.02 13.58
N VAL A 272 10.53 -2.53 12.54
CA VAL A 272 9.30 -1.95 11.98
C VAL A 272 8.12 -2.90 12.23
N ILE A 273 7.22 -2.50 13.12
CA ILE A 273 6.01 -3.29 13.40
C ILE A 273 5.06 -3.36 12.19
N ALA A 274 4.85 -2.27 11.45
CA ALA A 274 4.14 -2.33 10.17
C ALA A 274 4.22 -1.02 9.35
N VAL A 275 4.00 -1.19 8.05
CA VAL A 275 3.87 -0.11 7.08
C VAL A 275 2.40 -0.07 6.61
N VAL A 276 1.72 1.07 6.79
CA VAL A 276 0.28 1.22 6.46
C VAL A 276 -0.01 2.56 5.81
N ASN A 277 -0.97 2.55 4.88
CA ASN A 277 -1.56 3.78 4.37
C ASN A 277 -2.44 4.40 5.46
N ALA A 278 -2.12 5.63 5.86
CA ALA A 278 -2.95 6.40 6.78
C ALA A 278 -3.73 7.46 6.01
N PHE A 279 -5.02 7.21 5.76
CA PHE A 279 -5.93 8.28 5.34
C PHE A 279 -6.42 9.01 6.59
N GLY A 280 -5.72 10.09 6.94
CA GLY A 280 -6.20 11.03 7.96
C GLY A 280 -7.46 11.74 7.46
N ILE A 281 -8.61 11.43 8.05
CA ILE A 281 -9.77 12.32 7.96
C ILE A 281 -9.43 13.52 8.84
N CYS A 282 -9.03 14.63 8.21
CA CYS A 282 -8.88 15.91 8.89
C CYS A 282 -10.22 16.26 9.56
N PRO A 283 -10.30 16.36 10.91
CA PRO A 283 -11.49 16.89 11.54
C PRO A 283 -11.54 18.38 11.18
N LEU A 284 -12.59 18.80 10.47
CA LEU A 284 -12.91 20.20 10.27
C LEU A 284 -13.00 20.90 11.63
N ALA A 285 -12.01 21.73 11.95
CA ALA A 285 -12.14 22.85 12.90
C ALA A 285 -10.92 23.78 12.83
N CYS A 286 -10.77 24.54 11.74
CA CYS A 286 -10.18 25.87 11.83
C CYS A 286 -11.33 26.86 11.62
N GLY A 287 -11.92 27.28 12.73
CA GLY A 287 -12.93 28.33 12.75
C GLY A 287 -12.33 29.65 12.30
N ASP A 288 -13.17 30.45 11.65
CA ASP A 288 -12.94 31.86 11.36
C ASP A 288 -12.41 32.60 12.60
N ARG A 289 -11.27 33.27 12.43
CA ARG A 289 -10.99 34.62 12.95
C ARG A 289 -9.68 35.17 12.39
#